data_AF-A0AAN4W108-F1
#
_entry.id   AF-A0AAN4W108-F1
#
_cell.length_a   1.000
_cell.length_b   1.000
_cell.length_c   1.000
_cell.angle_alpha   90.00
_cell.angle_beta   90.00
_cell.angle_gamma   90.00
#
_symmetry.space_group_name_H-M   'P 1'
#
loop_
_entity.id
_entity.type
_entity.pdbx_description
1 polymer ?
#
loop_
_entity_poly.entity_id
_entity_poly.type
_entity_poly.pdbx_seq_one_letter_code
_entity_poly.pdbx_strand_id
1 'polypeptide(L)'
;MQTVRLHFADDTETMDTDSKFKILECKFGDKRFKIEEDLPEVGWYLYVYDLNDKCVADHLQDDLETIIDFAFEEYQIPKTNWIESEIRSFVQEETYKLLAQRVLSHFDSKKLIDWAIMLMGKGFDSESLIILAGLDSDTTEEREQYFWQTINELGLDVNRTDFELIDNYAIYVAESVVHKKMEPKDGLAIMQDIVRSTDYSKKYIQFFEIDEDLDYLKYDNHTIFNTGLTLKNADSFIAREFELLLEAEKYKIDDKTRGLAYCNSCDKIEKPRLKNKRNWIGKVKYQIWVCGVCESQDILHFSSQKGKEIIMTRINAT
;
A
#
# COMPACT_ATOMS: atom_id res chain seq x y z
N MET A 1 71.67 -1.75 -5.01
CA MET A 1 70.33 -1.86 -4.43
C MET A 1 69.33 -1.34 -5.45
N GLN A 2 68.74 -2.24 -6.24
CA GLN A 2 67.71 -1.94 -7.22
C GLN A 2 66.58 -2.94 -6.99
N THR A 3 65.39 -2.39 -6.81
CA THR A 3 64.18 -3.02 -6.29
C THR A 3 63.52 -3.87 -7.37
N VAL A 4 63.31 -5.16 -7.12
CA VAL A 4 62.44 -6.02 -7.92
C VAL A 4 61.06 -6.02 -7.25
N ARG A 5 60.07 -5.37 -7.87
CA ARG A 5 58.66 -5.49 -7.50
C ARG A 5 58.08 -6.69 -8.25
N LEU A 6 57.75 -7.75 -7.52
CA LEU A 6 56.89 -8.83 -8.02
C LEU A 6 55.45 -8.29 -8.09
N HIS A 7 54.86 -8.30 -9.28
CA HIS A 7 53.42 -8.14 -9.47
C HIS A 7 52.73 -9.40 -9.00
N PHE A 8 51.94 -9.30 -7.94
CA PHE A 8 50.85 -10.24 -7.69
C PHE A 8 49.61 -9.64 -8.35
N ALA A 9 49.08 -10.35 -9.34
CA ALA A 9 47.73 -10.11 -9.83
C ALA A 9 46.77 -10.64 -8.76
N ASP A 10 46.05 -9.74 -8.09
CA ASP A 10 44.86 -10.07 -7.33
C ASP A 10 43.71 -10.14 -8.35
N ASP A 11 43.46 -11.34 -8.86
CA ASP A 11 42.19 -11.68 -9.49
C ASP A 11 41.17 -11.92 -8.36
N THR A 12 40.62 -10.84 -7.82
CA THR A 12 39.37 -10.94 -7.05
C THR A 12 38.23 -10.63 -7.99
N GLU A 13 37.74 -11.67 -8.67
CA GLU A 13 36.37 -11.70 -9.17
C GLU A 13 35.45 -11.40 -7.98
N THR A 14 34.85 -10.21 -8.00
CA THR A 14 33.72 -9.89 -7.15
C THR A 14 32.57 -10.80 -7.58
N MET A 15 32.39 -11.93 -6.88
CA MET A 15 31.17 -12.73 -6.97
C MET A 15 30.00 -11.82 -6.59
N ASP A 16 29.16 -11.56 -7.58
CA ASP A 16 27.90 -10.86 -7.48
C ASP A 16 26.94 -11.73 -6.67
N THR A 17 26.78 -11.46 -5.37
CA THR A 17 26.02 -12.29 -4.42
C THR A 17 24.51 -11.99 -4.38
N ASP A 18 23.93 -11.50 -5.48
CA ASP A 18 22.49 -11.20 -5.55
C ASP A 18 21.81 -11.88 -6.76
N SER A 19 22.26 -13.08 -7.12
CA SER A 19 21.48 -13.96 -7.98
C SER A 19 20.20 -14.37 -7.23
N LYS A 20 19.12 -13.61 -7.44
CA LYS A 20 17.78 -14.03 -7.05
C LYS A 20 17.42 -15.29 -7.83
N PHE A 21 17.13 -16.38 -7.12
CA PHE A 21 16.63 -17.61 -7.71
C PHE A 21 15.38 -17.33 -8.55
N LYS A 22 15.33 -17.89 -9.76
CA LYS A 22 14.12 -17.80 -10.57
C LYS A 22 13.06 -18.76 -10.04
N ILE A 23 11.88 -18.21 -9.75
CA ILE A 23 10.72 -18.96 -9.26
C ILE A 23 9.56 -18.75 -10.22
N LEU A 24 8.98 -19.84 -10.71
CA LEU A 24 7.76 -19.84 -11.51
C LEU A 24 6.63 -20.51 -10.73
N GLU A 25 5.42 -19.97 -10.80
CA GLU A 25 4.26 -20.50 -10.09
C GLU A 25 3.02 -20.55 -10.97
N CYS A 26 2.23 -21.61 -10.80
CA CYS A 26 0.91 -21.71 -11.39
C CYS A 26 -0.08 -22.44 -10.46
N LYS A 27 -1.36 -22.17 -10.67
CA LYS A 27 -2.46 -22.95 -10.09
C LYS A 27 -3.15 -23.69 -11.22
N PHE A 28 -3.36 -24.99 -11.06
CA PHE A 28 -4.01 -25.80 -12.09
C PHE A 28 -4.86 -26.88 -11.41
N GLY A 29 -6.17 -26.86 -11.68
CA GLY A 29 -7.15 -27.62 -10.92
C GLY A 29 -7.11 -27.29 -9.42
N ASP A 30 -7.11 -28.32 -8.58
CA ASP A 30 -7.09 -28.20 -7.11
C ASP A 30 -5.68 -28.22 -6.51
N LYS A 31 -4.66 -27.87 -7.30
CA LYS A 31 -3.25 -27.90 -6.89
C LYS A 31 -2.53 -26.59 -7.21
N ARG A 32 -1.51 -26.29 -6.40
CA ARG A 32 -0.54 -25.22 -6.65
C ARG A 32 0.81 -25.86 -7.00
N PHE A 33 1.50 -25.27 -7.97
CA PHE A 33 2.80 -25.76 -8.42
C PHE A 33 3.82 -24.63 -8.38
N LYS A 34 5.05 -24.96 -7.96
CA LYS A 34 6.20 -24.03 -7.90
C LYS A 34 7.38 -24.70 -8.59
N ILE A 35 7.96 -24.03 -9.58
CA ILE A 35 9.27 -24.37 -10.13
C ILE A 35 10.30 -23.41 -9.55
N GLU A 36 11.40 -23.93 -9.03
CA GLU A 36 12.46 -23.14 -8.38
C GLU A 36 13.84 -23.61 -8.87
N GLU A 37 14.65 -22.65 -9.27
CA GLU A 37 16.06 -22.86 -9.59
C GLU A 37 16.85 -23.14 -8.30
N ASP A 38 17.66 -24.19 -8.30
CA ASP A 38 18.62 -24.48 -7.22
C ASP A 38 20.04 -24.07 -7.66
N LEU A 39 20.72 -23.29 -6.84
CA LEU A 39 22.13 -22.90 -7.03
C LEU A 39 22.89 -23.20 -5.74
N PRO A 40 24.10 -23.77 -5.81
CA PRO A 40 24.95 -23.97 -6.99
C PRO A 40 24.74 -25.31 -7.72
N GLU A 41 23.82 -26.15 -7.26
CA GLU A 41 23.54 -27.47 -7.84
C GLU A 41 22.61 -27.30 -9.06
N VAL A 42 23.20 -27.19 -10.25
CA VAL A 42 22.56 -26.94 -11.56
C VAL A 42 21.32 -27.82 -11.78
N GLY A 43 20.15 -27.36 -11.34
CA GLY A 43 18.90 -28.11 -11.42
C GLY A 43 17.68 -27.29 -11.03
N TRP A 44 16.50 -27.83 -11.34
CA TRP A 44 15.22 -27.18 -11.14
C TRP A 44 14.25 -28.11 -10.42
N TYR A 45 13.70 -27.64 -9.29
CA TYR A 45 12.69 -28.37 -8.53
C TYR A 45 11.28 -27.96 -8.94
N LEU A 46 10.42 -28.94 -9.23
CA LEU A 46 8.98 -28.78 -9.27
C LEU A 46 8.38 -29.29 -7.96
N TYR A 47 7.82 -28.37 -7.17
CA TYR A 47 7.02 -28.68 -5.98
C TYR A 47 5.54 -28.68 -6.31
N VAL A 48 4.82 -29.68 -5.81
CA VAL A 48 3.38 -29.84 -5.94
C VAL A 48 2.73 -29.72 -4.57
N TYR A 49 1.80 -28.78 -4.44
CA TYR A 49 1.07 -28.52 -3.20
C TYR A 49 -0.40 -28.89 -3.34
N ASP A 50 -0.99 -29.44 -2.27
CA ASP A 50 -2.43 -29.62 -2.15
C ASP A 50 -3.15 -28.32 -1.72
N LEU A 51 -4.48 -28.39 -1.57
CA LEU A 51 -5.31 -27.26 -1.15
C LEU A 51 -5.00 -26.72 0.26
N ASN A 52 -4.27 -27.46 1.09
CA ASN A 52 -3.86 -27.05 2.42
C ASN A 52 -2.40 -26.57 2.46
N ASP A 53 -1.83 -26.24 1.29
CA ASP A 53 -0.42 -25.86 1.12
C ASP A 53 0.59 -26.91 1.62
N LYS A 54 0.18 -28.18 1.70
CA LYS A 54 1.10 -29.27 2.00
C LYS A 54 1.79 -29.70 0.72
N CYS A 55 3.13 -29.71 0.72
CA CYS A 55 3.90 -30.32 -0.36
C CYS A 55 3.60 -31.83 -0.41
N VAL A 56 3.08 -32.30 -1.54
CA VAL A 56 2.69 -33.70 -1.78
C VAL A 56 3.64 -34.42 -2.74
N ALA A 57 4.44 -33.69 -3.51
CA ALA A 57 5.48 -34.24 -4.38
C ALA A 57 6.51 -33.16 -4.73
N ASP A 58 7.74 -33.60 -4.97
CA ASP A 58 8.85 -32.80 -5.49
C ASP A 58 9.59 -33.59 -6.58
N HIS A 59 10.04 -32.90 -7.62
CA HIS A 59 10.74 -33.49 -8.77
C HIS A 59 11.91 -32.60 -9.16
N LEU A 60 13.08 -33.20 -9.41
CA LEU A 60 14.28 -32.49 -9.85
C LEU A 60 14.57 -32.81 -11.32
N GLN A 61 14.89 -31.79 -12.10
CA GLN A 61 15.40 -31.94 -13.48
C GLN A 61 16.62 -31.04 -13.69
N ASP A 62 17.40 -31.34 -14.73
CA ASP A 62 18.68 -30.67 -14.98
C ASP A 62 18.51 -29.21 -15.47
N ASP A 63 17.39 -28.89 -16.11
CA ASP A 63 17.12 -27.57 -16.70
C ASP A 63 15.63 -27.18 -16.68
N LEU A 64 15.38 -25.89 -16.92
CA LEU A 64 14.04 -25.30 -16.88
C LEU A 64 13.09 -25.86 -17.95
N GLU A 65 13.60 -26.13 -19.15
CA GLU A 65 12.77 -26.64 -20.24
C GLU A 65 12.30 -28.06 -19.91
N THR A 66 13.21 -28.89 -19.41
CA THR A 66 12.93 -30.27 -19.00
C THR A 66 11.93 -30.33 -17.84
N ILE A 67 12.05 -29.48 -16.80
CA ILE A 67 11.07 -29.48 -15.69
C ILE A 67 9.69 -28.99 -16.13
N ILE A 68 9.62 -28.04 -17.08
CA ILE A 68 8.34 -27.57 -17.65
C ILE A 68 7.71 -28.67 -18.51
N ASP A 69 8.49 -29.36 -19.34
CA ASP A 69 8.02 -30.50 -20.14
C ASP A 69 7.51 -31.64 -19.25
N PHE A 70 8.26 -31.98 -18.22
CA PHE A 70 7.83 -32.95 -17.22
C PHE A 70 6.50 -32.54 -16.57
N ALA A 71 6.35 -31.26 -16.21
CA ALA A 71 5.11 -30.79 -15.60
C ALA A 71 3.91 -30.85 -16.56
N PHE A 72 4.14 -30.63 -17.86
CA PHE A 72 3.12 -30.82 -18.88
C PHE A 72 2.76 -32.30 -19.05
N GLU A 73 3.75 -33.19 -19.13
CA GLU A 73 3.50 -34.62 -19.32
C GLU A 73 2.78 -35.26 -18.11
N GLU A 74 3.28 -34.99 -16.91
CA GLU A 74 2.79 -35.62 -15.68
C GLU A 74 1.51 -34.97 -15.14
N TYR A 75 1.42 -33.63 -15.19
CA TYR A 75 0.32 -32.87 -14.58
C TYR A 75 -0.57 -32.15 -15.59
N GLN A 76 -0.29 -32.25 -16.89
CA GLN A 76 -1.05 -31.60 -17.97
C GLN A 76 -1.06 -30.07 -17.84
N ILE A 77 -0.03 -29.49 -17.22
CA ILE A 77 0.09 -28.04 -17.02
C ILE A 77 0.65 -27.41 -18.30
N PRO A 78 -0.11 -26.57 -19.01
CA PRO A 78 0.39 -25.90 -20.20
C PRO A 78 1.62 -25.04 -19.91
N LYS A 79 2.60 -25.03 -20.81
CA LYS A 79 3.83 -24.23 -20.65
C LYS A 79 3.55 -22.75 -20.39
N THR A 80 2.48 -22.22 -20.98
CA THR A 80 2.02 -20.83 -20.86
C THR A 80 1.48 -20.46 -19.47
N ASN A 81 1.20 -21.45 -18.60
CA ASN A 81 0.69 -21.18 -17.26
C ASN A 81 1.79 -20.79 -16.26
N TRP A 82 3.07 -21.02 -16.61
CA TRP A 82 4.20 -20.70 -15.77
C TRP A 82 4.54 -19.22 -15.84
N ILE A 83 4.26 -18.51 -14.75
CA ILE A 83 4.55 -17.09 -14.59
C ILE A 83 5.56 -16.92 -13.45
N GLU A 84 6.50 -16.00 -13.61
CA GLU A 84 7.46 -15.68 -12.55
C GLU A 84 6.74 -15.18 -11.29
N SER A 85 7.12 -15.69 -10.12
CA SER A 85 6.45 -15.39 -8.84
C SER A 85 6.47 -13.88 -8.53
N GLU A 86 7.54 -13.17 -8.91
CA GLU A 86 7.60 -11.70 -8.79
C GLU A 86 6.55 -11.01 -9.67
N ILE A 87 6.35 -11.48 -10.91
CA ILE A 87 5.33 -10.96 -11.83
C ILE A 87 3.92 -11.27 -11.30
N ARG A 88 3.70 -12.49 -10.80
CA ARG A 88 2.42 -12.88 -10.20
C ARG A 88 2.10 -12.05 -8.96
N SER A 89 3.08 -11.80 -8.09
CA SER A 89 2.93 -10.94 -6.91
C SER A 89 2.61 -9.51 -7.29
N PHE A 90 3.30 -8.95 -8.29
CA PHE A 90 3.01 -7.63 -8.84
C PHE A 90 1.57 -7.54 -9.38
N VAL A 91 1.13 -8.52 -10.17
CA VAL A 91 -0.25 -8.55 -10.69
C VAL A 91 -1.26 -8.62 -9.55
N GLN A 92 -0.98 -9.42 -8.52
CA GLN A 92 -1.85 -9.53 -7.35
C GLN A 92 -1.98 -8.20 -6.61
N GLU A 93 -0.89 -7.45 -6.44
CA GLU A 93 -0.91 -6.10 -5.85
C GLU A 93 -1.71 -5.11 -6.70
N GLU A 94 -1.51 -5.11 -8.03
CA GLU A 94 -2.28 -4.25 -8.95
C GLU A 94 -3.78 -4.59 -8.94
N THR A 95 -4.12 -5.88 -8.86
CA THR A 95 -5.50 -6.33 -8.68
C THR A 95 -6.09 -5.80 -7.37
N TYR A 96 -5.36 -5.86 -6.25
CA TYR A 96 -5.85 -5.29 -5.00
C TYR A 96 -6.03 -3.77 -5.07
N LYS A 97 -5.14 -3.03 -5.75
CA LYS A 97 -5.31 -1.59 -5.97
C LYS A 97 -6.57 -1.29 -6.78
N LEU A 98 -6.81 -2.04 -7.85
CA LEU A 98 -8.02 -1.89 -8.66
C LEU A 98 -9.29 -2.21 -7.86
N LEU A 99 -9.28 -3.28 -7.07
CA LEU A 99 -10.39 -3.62 -6.18
C LEU A 99 -10.64 -2.54 -5.13
N ALA A 100 -9.59 -1.98 -4.52
CA ALA A 100 -9.74 -0.86 -3.58
C ALA A 100 -10.38 0.35 -4.26
N GLN A 101 -9.93 0.71 -5.47
CA GLN A 101 -10.53 1.80 -6.24
C GLN A 101 -12.01 1.56 -6.58
N ARG A 102 -12.44 0.30 -6.77
CA ARG A 102 -13.85 -0.07 -6.97
C ARG A 102 -14.73 0.19 -5.75
N VAL A 103 -14.16 0.13 -4.54
CA VAL A 103 -14.86 0.46 -3.29
C VAL A 103 -15.01 1.98 -3.10
N LEU A 104 -14.13 2.77 -3.73
CA LEU A 104 -14.18 4.24 -3.65
C LEU A 104 -15.33 4.82 -4.48
N SER A 105 -15.76 6.04 -4.13
CA SER A 105 -16.79 6.73 -4.91
C SER A 105 -16.32 7.01 -6.34
N HIS A 106 -17.23 6.90 -7.32
CA HIS A 106 -16.98 7.25 -8.73
C HIS A 106 -15.92 6.42 -9.46
N PHE A 107 -15.89 5.10 -9.23
CA PHE A 107 -15.03 4.19 -10.01
C PHE A 107 -15.32 4.27 -11.53
N ASP A 108 -14.27 4.49 -12.32
CA ASP A 108 -14.32 4.41 -13.78
C ASP A 108 -14.02 2.97 -14.23
N SER A 109 -15.02 2.31 -14.81
CA SER A 109 -14.91 0.92 -15.26
C SER A 109 -13.90 0.73 -16.39
N LYS A 110 -13.44 1.79 -17.07
CA LYS A 110 -12.35 1.70 -18.05
C LYS A 110 -11.03 1.26 -17.44
N LYS A 111 -10.82 1.48 -16.14
CA LYS A 111 -9.64 0.97 -15.43
C LYS A 111 -9.54 -0.56 -15.44
N LEU A 112 -10.66 -1.26 -15.62
CA LEU A 112 -10.66 -2.72 -15.80
C LEU A 112 -9.98 -3.13 -17.11
N ILE A 113 -10.12 -2.30 -18.16
CA ILE A 113 -9.47 -2.49 -19.45
C ILE A 113 -7.97 -2.22 -19.33
N ASP A 114 -7.60 -1.09 -18.71
CA ASP A 114 -6.19 -0.73 -18.47
C ASP A 114 -5.46 -1.84 -17.70
N TRP A 115 -6.13 -2.39 -16.68
CA TRP A 115 -5.64 -3.54 -15.93
C TRP A 115 -5.50 -4.79 -16.82
N ALA A 116 -6.47 -5.10 -17.68
CA ALA A 116 -6.40 -6.24 -18.57
C ALA A 116 -5.21 -6.13 -19.55
N ILE A 117 -5.02 -4.96 -20.17
CA ILE A 117 -3.89 -4.68 -21.05
C ILE A 117 -2.56 -4.84 -20.31
N MET A 118 -2.49 -4.36 -19.06
CA MET A 118 -1.30 -4.50 -18.22
C MET A 118 -0.99 -5.98 -17.94
N LEU A 119 -1.99 -6.79 -17.58
CA LEU A 119 -1.82 -8.24 -17.36
C LEU A 119 -1.31 -8.96 -18.61
N MET A 120 -1.90 -8.66 -19.77
CA MET A 120 -1.45 -9.21 -21.05
C MET A 120 0.01 -8.84 -21.35
N GLY A 121 0.39 -7.58 -21.10
CA GLY A 121 1.79 -7.12 -21.22
C GLY A 121 2.76 -7.80 -20.25
N LYS A 122 2.25 -8.46 -19.20
CA LYS A 122 3.01 -9.26 -18.22
C LYS A 122 2.99 -10.76 -18.52
N GLY A 123 2.41 -11.18 -19.63
CA GLY A 123 2.39 -12.58 -20.06
C GLY A 123 1.24 -13.40 -19.51
N PHE A 124 0.24 -12.77 -18.87
CA PHE A 124 -1.01 -13.44 -18.53
C PHE A 124 -1.89 -13.57 -19.77
N ASP A 125 -2.56 -14.71 -19.89
CA ASP A 125 -3.44 -15.01 -21.02
C ASP A 125 -4.66 -15.79 -20.54
N SER A 126 -5.84 -15.35 -20.97
CA SER A 126 -7.11 -16.03 -20.80
C SER A 126 -8.13 -15.47 -21.80
N GLU A 127 -9.14 -16.26 -22.16
CA GLU A 127 -10.19 -15.82 -23.11
C GLU A 127 -10.89 -14.56 -22.60
N SER A 128 -11.27 -14.55 -21.32
CA SER A 128 -11.94 -13.40 -20.70
C SER A 128 -11.04 -12.17 -20.60
N LEU A 129 -9.73 -12.35 -20.39
CA LEU A 129 -8.76 -11.26 -20.33
C LEU A 129 -8.65 -10.55 -21.68
N ILE A 130 -8.55 -11.32 -22.77
CA ILE A 130 -8.48 -10.80 -24.14
C ILE A 130 -9.76 -10.04 -24.48
N ILE A 131 -10.93 -10.60 -24.13
CA ILE A 131 -12.21 -9.95 -24.38
C ILE A 131 -12.27 -8.63 -23.59
N LEU A 132 -11.95 -8.64 -22.30
CA LEU A 132 -11.97 -7.45 -21.44
C LEU A 132 -11.12 -6.31 -22.01
N ALA A 133 -9.91 -6.62 -22.49
CA ALA A 133 -9.02 -5.63 -23.11
C ALA A 133 -9.61 -4.95 -24.36
N GLY A 134 -10.64 -5.54 -24.99
CA GLY A 134 -11.31 -5.02 -26.18
C GLY A 134 -12.58 -4.19 -25.92
N LEU A 135 -13.00 -4.01 -24.66
CA LEU A 135 -14.32 -3.44 -24.30
C LEU A 135 -14.36 -1.90 -24.18
N ASP A 136 -13.58 -1.18 -24.98
CA ASP A 136 -13.41 0.29 -24.89
C ASP A 136 -14.72 1.08 -25.01
N SER A 137 -15.67 0.57 -25.80
CA SER A 137 -16.93 1.25 -26.11
C SER A 137 -18.15 0.61 -25.43
N ASP A 138 -17.93 -0.46 -24.68
CA ASP A 138 -18.99 -1.30 -24.11
C ASP A 138 -19.48 -0.79 -22.75
N THR A 139 -20.45 -1.49 -22.17
CA THR A 139 -21.08 -1.10 -20.92
C THR A 139 -20.20 -1.42 -19.70
N THR A 140 -20.48 -0.79 -18.55
CA THR A 140 -19.81 -1.12 -17.29
C THR A 140 -20.12 -2.56 -16.87
N GLU A 141 -21.36 -3.00 -17.09
CA GLU A 141 -21.84 -4.33 -16.78
C GLU A 141 -21.06 -5.42 -17.52
N GLU A 142 -20.79 -5.22 -18.82
CA GLU A 142 -19.99 -6.15 -19.62
C GLU A 142 -18.54 -6.20 -19.14
N ARG A 143 -17.91 -5.06 -18.84
CA ARG A 143 -16.53 -5.03 -18.31
C ARG A 143 -16.43 -5.75 -16.97
N GLU A 144 -17.39 -5.53 -16.08
CA GLU A 144 -17.45 -6.20 -14.77
C GLU A 144 -17.61 -7.71 -14.93
N GLN A 145 -18.45 -8.17 -15.85
CA GLN A 145 -18.61 -9.60 -16.13
C GLN A 145 -17.27 -10.26 -16.49
N TYR A 146 -16.56 -9.71 -17.48
CA TYR A 146 -15.30 -10.29 -17.93
C TYR A 146 -14.15 -10.09 -16.94
N PHE A 147 -14.18 -9.01 -16.14
CA PHE A 147 -13.26 -8.85 -15.02
C PHE A 147 -13.34 -10.01 -14.04
N TRP A 148 -14.54 -10.37 -13.56
CA TRP A 148 -14.69 -11.48 -12.62
C TRP A 148 -14.40 -12.85 -13.24
N GLN A 149 -14.71 -13.05 -14.52
CA GLN A 149 -14.31 -14.26 -15.23
C GLN A 149 -12.78 -14.37 -15.30
N THR A 150 -12.09 -13.28 -15.64
CA THR A 150 -10.62 -13.22 -15.67
C THR A 150 -10.00 -13.53 -14.31
N ILE A 151 -10.52 -12.94 -13.22
CA ILE A 151 -10.07 -13.24 -11.85
C ILE A 151 -10.12 -14.75 -11.57
N ASN A 152 -11.24 -15.40 -11.93
CA ASN A 152 -11.43 -16.83 -11.71
C ASN A 152 -10.51 -17.68 -12.59
N GLU A 153 -10.40 -17.37 -13.88
CA GLU A 153 -9.56 -18.10 -14.85
C GLU A 153 -8.08 -18.04 -14.47
N LEU A 154 -7.59 -16.87 -14.05
CA LEU A 154 -6.19 -16.66 -13.65
C LEU A 154 -5.90 -17.13 -12.21
N GLY A 155 -6.94 -17.49 -11.46
CA GLY A 155 -6.85 -17.91 -10.07
C GLY A 155 -6.27 -16.82 -9.16
N LEU A 156 -6.63 -15.56 -9.41
CA LEU A 156 -6.18 -14.42 -8.60
C LEU A 156 -6.95 -14.40 -7.27
N ASP A 157 -6.24 -14.14 -6.18
CA ASP A 157 -6.87 -14.06 -4.86
C ASP A 157 -7.59 -12.73 -4.70
N VAL A 158 -8.85 -12.77 -4.29
CA VAL A 158 -9.67 -11.59 -4.01
C VAL A 158 -10.29 -11.65 -2.62
N ASN A 159 -9.85 -12.58 -1.77
CA ASN A 159 -10.33 -12.73 -0.40
C ASN A 159 -9.72 -11.68 0.52
N ARG A 160 -10.19 -10.44 0.34
CA ARG A 160 -9.88 -9.28 1.17
C ARG A 160 -11.17 -8.54 1.50
N THR A 161 -11.25 -8.03 2.71
CA THR A 161 -12.32 -7.13 3.09
C THR A 161 -12.13 -5.77 2.44
N ASP A 162 -13.22 -5.04 2.23
CA ASP A 162 -13.19 -3.66 1.73
C ASP A 162 -12.26 -2.78 2.59
N PHE A 163 -12.25 -2.98 3.91
CA PHE A 163 -11.35 -2.29 4.83
C PHE A 163 -9.87 -2.58 4.56
N GLU A 164 -9.50 -3.85 4.37
CA GLU A 164 -8.11 -4.23 4.06
C GLU A 164 -7.66 -3.67 2.70
N LEU A 165 -8.56 -3.68 1.71
CA LEU A 165 -8.28 -3.12 0.39
C LEU A 165 -8.04 -1.60 0.47
N ILE A 166 -8.92 -0.87 1.15
CA ILE A 166 -8.78 0.57 1.36
C ILE A 166 -7.51 0.89 2.15
N ASP A 167 -7.24 0.14 3.23
CA ASP A 167 -6.07 0.37 4.08
C ASP A 167 -4.76 0.21 3.29
N ASN A 168 -4.64 -0.88 2.53
CA ASN A 168 -3.47 -1.13 1.68
C ASN A 168 -3.33 -0.07 0.58
N TYR A 169 -4.46 0.36 0.00
CA TYR A 169 -4.45 1.39 -1.03
C TYR A 169 -4.04 2.77 -0.48
N ALA A 170 -4.48 3.12 0.73
CA ALA A 170 -4.03 4.34 1.41
C ALA A 170 -2.52 4.34 1.66
N ILE A 171 -1.95 3.18 2.05
CA ILE A 171 -0.50 3.02 2.21
C ILE A 171 0.21 3.20 0.86
N TYR A 172 -0.27 2.56 -0.21
CA TYR A 172 0.28 2.72 -1.55
C TYR A 172 0.28 4.19 -2.02
N VAL A 173 -0.82 4.91 -1.80
CA VAL A 173 -0.92 6.34 -2.14
C VAL A 173 0.12 7.14 -1.36
N ALA A 174 0.23 6.89 -0.05
CA ALA A 174 1.20 7.56 0.80
C ALA A 174 2.64 7.30 0.37
N GLU A 175 3.01 6.05 0.12
CA GLU A 175 4.33 5.67 -0.41
C GLU A 175 4.60 6.31 -1.77
N SER A 176 3.59 6.38 -2.63
CA SER A 176 3.72 7.01 -3.95
C SER A 176 4.01 8.50 -3.84
N VAL A 177 3.38 9.21 -2.91
CA VAL A 177 3.65 10.62 -2.65
C VAL A 177 5.04 10.81 -2.03
N VAL A 178 5.37 10.05 -0.99
CA VAL A 178 6.66 10.16 -0.27
C VAL A 178 7.84 9.85 -1.20
N HIS A 179 7.70 8.85 -2.09
CA HIS A 179 8.71 8.51 -3.08
C HIS A 179 8.61 9.33 -4.38
N LYS A 180 7.80 10.39 -4.43
CA LYS A 180 7.66 11.31 -5.57
C LYS A 180 7.22 10.63 -6.87
N LYS A 181 6.48 9.53 -6.77
CA LYS A 181 5.78 8.87 -7.89
C LYS A 181 4.39 9.48 -8.14
N MET A 182 3.89 10.26 -7.19
CA MET A 182 2.61 10.95 -7.23
C MET A 182 2.76 12.34 -6.62
N GLU A 183 2.15 13.36 -7.23
CA GLU A 183 2.17 14.70 -6.67
C GLU A 183 1.32 14.77 -5.39
N PRO A 184 1.71 15.56 -4.36
CA PRO A 184 1.01 15.59 -3.08
C PRO A 184 -0.49 15.91 -3.20
N LYS A 185 -0.87 16.82 -4.09
CA LYS A 185 -2.28 17.20 -4.31
C LYS A 185 -3.10 16.10 -4.97
N ASP A 186 -2.50 15.33 -5.87
CA ASP A 186 -3.18 14.19 -6.50
C ASP A 186 -3.42 13.09 -5.46
N GLY A 187 -2.42 12.83 -4.62
CA GLY A 187 -2.57 11.94 -3.47
C GLY A 187 -3.65 12.42 -2.50
N LEU A 188 -3.66 13.72 -2.18
CA LEU A 188 -4.68 14.32 -1.30
C LEU A 188 -6.09 14.10 -1.85
N ALA A 189 -6.29 14.29 -3.15
CA ALA A 189 -7.58 14.06 -3.80
C ALA A 189 -8.05 12.60 -3.65
N ILE A 190 -7.16 11.62 -3.84
CA ILE A 190 -7.48 10.20 -3.62
C ILE A 190 -7.80 9.94 -2.13
N MET A 191 -7.05 10.55 -1.22
CA MET A 191 -7.32 10.41 0.20
C MET A 191 -8.68 11.01 0.60
N GLN A 192 -9.19 12.03 -0.09
CA GLN A 192 -10.56 12.52 0.14
C GLN A 192 -11.61 11.45 -0.14
N ASP A 193 -11.45 10.67 -1.22
CA ASP A 193 -12.34 9.55 -1.53
C ASP A 193 -12.25 8.49 -0.42
N ILE A 194 -11.05 8.15 0.03
CA ILE A 194 -10.83 7.20 1.13
C ILE A 194 -11.50 7.68 2.43
N VAL A 195 -11.35 8.96 2.80
CA VAL A 195 -11.98 9.52 4.00
C VAL A 195 -13.50 9.35 3.92
N ARG A 196 -14.11 9.67 2.77
CA ARG A 196 -15.55 9.54 2.56
C ARG A 196 -16.02 8.08 2.59
N SER A 197 -15.29 7.17 1.94
CA SER A 197 -15.60 5.74 1.90
C SER A 197 -15.43 5.05 3.26
N THR A 198 -14.61 5.61 4.16
CA THR A 198 -14.35 5.07 5.50
C THR A 198 -15.18 5.74 6.59
N ASP A 199 -16.25 6.46 6.22
CA ASP A 199 -17.10 7.23 7.14
C ASP A 199 -16.27 8.12 8.08
N TYR A 200 -15.33 8.87 7.50
CA TYR A 200 -14.49 9.83 8.22
C TYR A 200 -13.65 9.18 9.34
N SER A 201 -13.10 7.99 9.07
CA SER A 201 -12.18 7.29 9.97
C SER A 201 -11.09 8.22 10.51
N LYS A 202 -10.84 8.16 11.83
CA LYS A 202 -9.78 8.94 12.51
C LYS A 202 -8.39 8.69 11.95
N LYS A 203 -8.20 7.56 11.26
CA LYS A 203 -6.97 7.21 10.57
C LYS A 203 -6.67 8.17 9.42
N TYR A 204 -7.70 8.64 8.72
CA TYR A 204 -7.58 9.41 7.47
C TYR A 204 -8.13 10.84 7.56
N ILE A 205 -8.90 11.17 8.60
CA ILE A 205 -9.62 12.45 8.70
C ILE A 205 -8.76 13.70 8.51
N GLN A 206 -7.47 13.65 8.82
CA GLN A 206 -6.56 14.78 8.61
C GLN A 206 -6.41 15.19 7.15
N PHE A 207 -6.53 14.25 6.19
CA PHE A 207 -6.50 14.60 4.79
C PHE A 207 -7.70 15.48 4.42
N PHE A 208 -8.90 15.17 4.93
CA PHE A 208 -10.07 16.03 4.77
C PHE A 208 -9.87 17.41 5.41
N GLU A 209 -9.35 17.47 6.64
CA GLU A 209 -9.07 18.74 7.33
C GLU A 209 -8.07 19.62 6.56
N ILE A 210 -7.08 19.02 5.88
CA ILE A 210 -6.11 19.74 5.04
C ILE A 210 -6.79 20.32 3.79
N ASP A 211 -7.61 19.53 3.11
CA ASP A 211 -8.28 19.96 1.87
C ASP A 211 -9.26 21.13 2.14
N GLU A 212 -10.05 21.03 3.21
CA GLU A 212 -10.90 22.12 3.68
C GLU A 212 -10.08 23.40 3.93
N ASP A 213 -8.97 23.29 4.68
CA ASP A 213 -8.12 24.45 4.96
C ASP A 213 -7.51 25.07 3.70
N LEU A 214 -7.18 24.27 2.68
CA LEU A 214 -6.70 24.80 1.40
C LEU A 214 -7.78 25.60 0.67
N ASP A 215 -9.03 25.18 0.76
CA ASP A 215 -10.15 25.93 0.21
C ASP A 215 -10.39 27.23 0.99
N TYR A 216 -10.43 27.19 2.32
CA TYR A 216 -10.53 28.41 3.14
C TYR A 216 -9.37 29.39 2.90
N LEU A 217 -8.15 28.89 2.70
CA LEU A 217 -7.01 29.74 2.35
C LEU A 217 -7.19 30.46 1.01
N LYS A 218 -7.84 29.85 0.02
CA LYS A 218 -8.12 30.48 -1.27
C LYS A 218 -9.15 31.61 -1.14
N TYR A 219 -10.16 31.44 -0.28
CA TYR A 219 -11.28 32.38 -0.18
C TYR A 219 -11.12 33.46 0.90
N ASP A 220 -10.54 33.12 2.05
CA ASP A 220 -10.52 33.98 3.25
C ASP A 220 -9.16 33.98 3.98
N ASN A 221 -8.11 33.44 3.34
CA ASN A 221 -6.71 33.49 3.79
C ASN A 221 -6.50 33.10 5.28
N HIS A 222 -7.26 32.11 5.76
CA HIS A 222 -7.13 31.53 7.09
C HIS A 222 -7.29 30.00 7.04
N THR A 223 -6.90 29.32 8.11
CA THR A 223 -7.15 27.89 8.31
C THR A 223 -8.01 27.66 9.55
N ILE A 224 -8.77 26.58 9.53
CA ILE A 224 -9.65 26.11 10.61
C ILE A 224 -8.91 25.09 11.47
N PHE A 225 -8.21 24.13 10.85
CA PHE A 225 -7.66 22.96 11.55
C PHE A 225 -6.13 23.03 11.68
N ASN A 226 -5.44 23.33 10.59
CA ASN A 226 -4.00 23.21 10.45
C ASN A 226 -3.32 24.58 10.58
N THR A 227 -2.96 24.92 11.82
CA THR A 227 -2.21 26.14 12.09
C THR A 227 -0.80 26.03 11.50
N GLY A 228 -0.50 26.82 10.47
CA GLY A 228 0.80 26.82 9.77
C GLY A 228 0.75 26.34 8.32
N LEU A 229 -0.38 25.79 7.88
CA LEU A 229 -0.64 25.56 6.45
C LEU A 229 -0.89 26.90 5.75
N THR A 230 -0.29 27.05 4.57
CA THR A 230 -0.40 28.21 3.67
C THR A 230 -0.40 27.72 2.23
N LEU A 231 -0.87 28.54 1.29
CA LEU A 231 -0.79 28.19 -0.14
C LEU A 231 0.65 28.00 -0.63
N LYS A 232 1.64 28.63 0.02
CA LYS A 232 3.06 28.54 -0.36
C LYS A 232 3.75 27.25 0.07
N ASN A 233 3.31 26.65 1.18
CA ASN A 233 3.89 25.41 1.71
C ASN A 233 2.96 24.20 1.56
N ALA A 234 1.83 24.35 0.87
CA ALA A 234 0.79 23.32 0.72
C ALA A 234 1.38 21.95 0.34
N ASP A 235 2.19 21.89 -0.73
CA ASP A 235 2.71 20.61 -1.22
C ASP A 235 3.61 19.92 -0.19
N SER A 236 4.51 20.68 0.45
CA SER A 236 5.36 20.15 1.53
C SER A 236 4.57 19.74 2.77
N PHE A 237 3.50 20.47 3.09
CA PHE A 237 2.65 20.19 4.24
C PHE A 237 1.86 18.89 4.02
N ILE A 238 1.28 18.73 2.83
CA ILE A 238 0.57 17.51 2.42
C ILE A 238 1.52 16.31 2.41
N ALA A 239 2.70 16.44 1.80
CA ALA A 239 3.70 15.38 1.78
C ALA A 239 4.09 14.94 3.20
N ARG A 240 4.25 15.91 4.13
CA ARG A 240 4.54 15.59 5.53
C ARG A 240 3.40 14.81 6.20
N GLU A 241 2.13 15.09 5.86
CA GLU A 241 1.00 14.32 6.40
C GLU A 241 1.03 12.87 5.91
N PHE A 242 1.43 12.62 4.65
CA PHE A 242 1.64 11.27 4.14
C PHE A 242 2.78 10.52 4.85
N GLU A 243 3.90 11.19 5.12
CA GLU A 243 4.99 10.61 5.92
C GLU A 243 4.48 10.20 7.32
N LEU A 244 3.73 11.08 7.98
CA LEU A 244 3.17 10.82 9.30
C LEU A 244 2.15 9.69 9.31
N LEU A 245 1.38 9.51 8.23
CA LEU A 245 0.52 8.34 8.06
C LEU A 245 1.36 7.06 8.03
N LEU A 246 2.41 6.99 7.21
CA LEU A 246 3.29 5.82 7.12
C LEU A 246 4.02 5.54 8.45
N GLU A 247 4.49 6.57 9.13
CA GLU A 247 5.07 6.44 10.47
C GLU A 247 4.05 5.86 11.46
N ALA A 248 2.80 6.34 11.45
CA ALA A 248 1.75 5.84 12.32
C ALA A 248 1.39 4.37 12.03
N GLU A 249 1.38 3.95 10.76
CA GLU A 249 1.17 2.55 10.39
C GLU A 249 2.32 1.66 10.85
N LYS A 250 3.56 2.11 10.68
CA LYS A 250 4.75 1.41 11.16
C LYS A 250 4.70 1.15 12.67
N TYR A 251 4.20 2.11 13.45
CA TYR A 251 4.05 1.99 14.90
C TYR A 251 2.71 1.39 15.34
N LYS A 252 1.85 0.96 14.39
CA LYS A 252 0.54 0.35 14.65
C LYS A 252 -0.33 1.23 15.56
N ILE A 253 -0.35 2.53 15.29
CA ILE A 253 -1.07 3.52 16.10
C ILE A 253 -2.58 3.29 16.00
N ASP A 254 -3.19 2.96 17.14
CA ASP A 254 -4.62 2.68 17.26
C ASP A 254 -5.48 3.95 17.45
N ASP A 255 -6.78 3.77 17.34
CA ASP A 255 -7.79 4.82 17.51
C ASP A 255 -7.78 5.48 18.89
N LYS A 256 -7.34 4.75 19.92
CA LYS A 256 -7.19 5.27 21.27
C LYS A 256 -6.06 6.29 21.31
N THR A 257 -4.92 5.95 20.71
CA THR A 257 -3.73 6.80 20.62
C THR A 257 -3.99 8.03 19.75
N ARG A 258 -4.72 7.88 18.64
CA ARG A 258 -5.18 9.00 17.79
C ARG A 258 -6.06 10.01 18.51
N GLY A 259 -6.65 9.63 19.65
CA GLY A 259 -7.43 10.52 20.52
C GLY A 259 -6.65 11.22 21.63
N LEU A 260 -5.31 11.09 21.66
CA LEU A 260 -4.45 11.67 22.69
C LEU A 260 -3.93 13.05 22.27
N ALA A 261 -3.52 13.83 23.27
CA ALA A 261 -2.81 15.07 23.09
C ALA A 261 -1.60 15.12 24.02
N TYR A 262 -0.50 15.71 23.54
CA TYR A 262 0.64 16.06 24.36
C TYR A 262 0.43 17.44 24.99
N CYS A 263 0.71 17.59 26.28
CA CYS A 263 0.63 18.89 26.97
C CYS A 263 2.01 19.51 27.20
N ASN A 264 2.25 20.68 26.63
CA ASN A 264 3.49 21.43 26.79
C ASN A 264 3.74 21.90 28.24
N SER A 265 2.68 22.05 29.05
CA SER A 265 2.81 22.57 30.41
C SER A 265 3.15 21.52 31.47
N CYS A 266 2.74 20.26 31.28
CA CYS A 266 2.98 19.19 32.26
C CYS A 266 3.65 17.95 31.69
N ASP A 267 4.00 17.98 30.41
CA ASP A 267 4.77 16.94 29.73
C ASP A 267 4.07 15.57 29.65
N LYS A 268 2.74 15.55 29.79
CA LYS A 268 1.90 14.34 29.75
C LYS A 268 1.23 14.17 28.39
N ILE A 269 1.15 12.92 27.94
CA ILE A 269 0.31 12.48 26.83
C ILE A 269 -0.95 11.87 27.43
N GLU A 270 -2.09 12.51 27.23
CA GLU A 270 -3.36 12.09 27.80
C GLU A 270 -4.52 12.46 26.89
N LYS A 271 -5.68 11.84 27.12
CA LYS A 271 -6.91 12.26 26.43
C LYS A 271 -7.29 13.67 26.90
N PRO A 272 -7.42 14.65 26.00
CA PRO A 272 -7.81 15.99 26.38
C PRO A 272 -9.27 16.03 26.84
N ARG A 273 -9.64 17.09 27.56
CA ARG A 273 -11.01 17.31 28.05
C ARG A 273 -11.56 18.63 27.53
N LEU A 274 -12.87 18.69 27.31
CA LEU A 274 -13.55 19.94 27.01
C LEU A 274 -13.80 20.74 28.28
N LYS A 275 -13.42 22.01 28.27
CA LYS A 275 -13.68 22.98 29.34
C LYS A 275 -14.51 24.14 28.82
N ASN A 276 -15.58 24.48 29.53
CA ASN A 276 -16.44 25.60 29.18
C ASN A 276 -15.74 26.94 29.50
N LYS A 277 -15.50 27.76 28.48
CA LYS A 277 -15.10 29.16 28.64
C LYS A 277 -16.37 29.99 28.84
N ARG A 278 -16.49 30.63 30.01
CA ARG A 278 -17.62 31.49 30.37
C ARG A 278 -17.30 32.96 30.12
N ASN A 279 -18.31 33.74 29.77
CA ASN A 279 -18.20 35.19 29.72
C ASN A 279 -18.25 35.79 31.15
N TRP A 280 -18.09 37.11 31.26
CA TRP A 280 -18.09 37.81 32.54
C TRP A 280 -19.42 37.70 33.33
N ILE A 281 -20.52 37.34 32.66
CA ILE A 281 -21.85 37.10 33.25
C ILE A 281 -22.06 35.60 33.56
N GLY A 282 -21.02 34.78 33.46
CA GLY A 282 -21.06 33.35 33.78
C GLY A 282 -21.76 32.46 32.75
N LYS A 283 -22.21 32.99 31.59
CA LYS A 283 -22.77 32.20 30.49
C LYS A 283 -21.64 31.52 29.69
N VAL A 284 -21.84 30.27 29.31
CA VAL A 284 -20.89 29.55 28.43
C VAL A 284 -20.84 30.29 27.09
N LYS A 285 -19.64 30.68 26.68
CA LYS A 285 -19.39 31.36 25.40
C LYS A 285 -18.96 30.35 24.35
N TYR A 286 -18.01 29.47 24.68
CA TYR A 286 -17.51 28.40 23.81
C TYR A 286 -16.79 27.33 24.66
N GLN A 287 -16.46 26.20 24.04
CA GLN A 287 -15.66 25.13 24.67
C GLN A 287 -14.23 25.16 24.14
N ILE A 288 -13.29 24.78 24.99
CA ILE A 288 -11.87 24.67 24.65
C ILE A 288 -11.35 23.30 25.07
N TRP A 289 -10.45 22.73 24.29
CA TRP A 289 -9.71 21.56 24.70
C TRP A 289 -8.61 21.96 25.70
N VAL A 290 -8.50 21.17 26.76
CA VAL A 290 -7.46 21.32 27.78
C VAL A 290 -6.84 19.97 28.12
N CYS A 291 -5.62 19.99 28.65
CA CYS A 291 -4.96 18.82 29.19
C CYS A 291 -5.83 18.14 30.25
N GLY A 292 -5.96 16.81 30.16
CA GLY A 292 -6.74 16.01 31.11
C GLY A 292 -6.16 15.97 32.54
N VAL A 293 -4.92 16.44 32.74
CA VAL A 293 -4.18 16.42 34.02
C VAL A 293 -4.09 17.81 34.65
N CYS A 294 -3.48 18.78 33.96
CA CYS A 294 -3.22 20.12 34.51
C CYS A 294 -4.17 21.22 34.01
N GLU A 295 -5.15 20.87 33.16
CA GLU A 295 -6.11 21.80 32.54
C GLU A 295 -5.50 22.93 31.69
N SER A 296 -4.23 22.84 31.32
CA SER A 296 -3.61 23.77 30.38
C SER A 296 -4.25 23.68 29.00
N GLN A 297 -4.37 24.83 28.32
CA GLN A 297 -4.80 24.92 26.91
C GLN A 297 -3.63 24.66 25.94
N ASP A 298 -2.40 24.63 26.46
CA ASP A 298 -1.19 24.43 25.66
C ASP A 298 -0.98 22.93 25.40
N ILE A 299 -1.78 22.41 24.47
CA ILE A 299 -1.80 21.01 24.06
C ILE A 299 -1.60 20.88 22.54
N LEU A 300 -0.97 19.80 22.13
CA LEU A 300 -0.77 19.39 20.75
C LEU A 300 -1.50 18.07 20.52
N HIS A 301 -2.63 18.14 19.83
CA HIS A 301 -3.47 16.97 19.54
C HIS A 301 -2.83 16.09 18.47
N PHE A 302 -3.05 14.77 18.53
CA PHE A 302 -2.60 13.84 17.49
C PHE A 302 -3.15 14.17 16.10
N SER A 303 -4.22 14.95 15.97
CA SER A 303 -4.68 15.42 14.66
C SER A 303 -3.69 16.41 14.02
N SER A 304 -2.90 17.16 14.80
CA SER A 304 -1.89 18.07 14.27
C SER A 304 -0.57 17.36 13.97
N GLN A 305 0.15 17.77 12.91
CA GLN A 305 1.45 17.18 12.55
C GLN A 305 2.44 17.16 13.72
N LYS A 306 2.60 18.30 14.42
CA LYS A 306 3.46 18.42 15.61
C LYS A 306 3.03 17.49 16.74
N GLY A 307 1.73 17.32 16.95
CA GLY A 307 1.19 16.42 17.96
C GLY A 307 1.50 14.96 17.63
N LYS A 308 1.32 14.54 16.36
CA LYS A 308 1.72 13.19 15.89
C LYS A 308 3.18 12.92 16.17
N GLU A 309 4.07 13.82 15.74
CA GLU A 309 5.53 13.68 15.89
C GLU A 309 5.93 13.44 17.35
N ILE A 310 5.43 14.28 18.27
CA ILE A 310 5.78 14.18 19.69
C ILE A 310 5.20 12.92 20.31
N ILE A 311 3.93 12.61 20.03
CA ILE A 311 3.25 11.46 20.62
C ILE A 311 3.89 10.15 20.13
N MET A 312 4.13 10.00 18.83
CA MET A 312 4.79 8.82 18.27
C MET A 312 6.21 8.66 18.82
N THR A 313 7.00 9.74 18.86
CA THR A 313 8.37 9.69 19.41
C THR A 313 8.40 9.21 20.86
N ARG A 314 7.46 9.64 21.69
CA ARG A 314 7.44 9.29 23.13
C ARG A 314 6.88 7.90 23.40
N ILE A 315 5.85 7.49 22.67
CA ILE A 315 5.29 6.14 22.83
C ILE A 315 6.32 5.09 22.40
N ASN A 316 7.12 5.37 21.38
CA ASN A 316 8.17 4.46 20.92
C ASN A 316 9.44 4.45 21.78
N ALA A 317 9.63 5.44 22.65
CA ALA A 317 10.77 5.51 23.56
C ALA A 317 10.56 4.70 24.87
N THR A 318 9.39 4.07 25.03
CA THR A 318 8.98 3.35 26.26
C THR A 318 8.96 1.85 26.02
#